data_AF-A0A3P7LIT2-F1
#
_entry.id   AF-A0A3P7LIT2-F1
#
_cell.length_a   1.000
_cell.length_b   1.000
_cell.length_c   1.000
_cell.angle_alpha   90.00
_cell.angle_beta   90.00
_cell.angle_gamma   90.00
#
_symmetry.space_group_name_H-M   'P 1'
#
loop_
_entity.id
_entity.type
_entity.pdbx_description
1 polymer ?
#
loop_
_entity_poly.entity_id
_entity_poly.type
_entity_poly.pdbx_seq_one_letter_code
_entity_poly.pdbx_strand_id
1 'polypeptide(L)'
;MDTLYERERSVNNGHLCWKTSKNTETIANPKKIAEFKCNCKFLWLKEVHGLSALMMAKQLKFPTLVFCPKYGDALHLEPLLQDMRLRLGFVDEEVGYDVLRYLIAGSGLDKVKLGNWNAAYILELNSLYKNWRGNRTQDQMFDFVFNENGYTCAEMFQECYAGSLELDCCKVFEPTFVMMRGRCVCADITLRDCQ
;
A
#
# COMPACT_ATOMS: atom_id res chain seq x y z
N MET A 1 -22.74 -42.50 -39.30
CA MET A 1 -24.01 -43.23 -39.10
C MET A 1 -24.44 -43.00 -37.69
N ASP A 2 -25.70 -42.62 -37.58
CA ASP A 2 -26.38 -41.94 -36.48
C ASP A 2 -26.35 -42.66 -35.14
N THR A 3 -26.69 -41.89 -34.11
CA THR A 3 -27.76 -42.10 -33.10
C THR A 3 -27.32 -41.41 -31.80
N LEU A 4 -28.12 -40.69 -31.01
CA LEU A 4 -29.56 -40.43 -30.95
C LEU A 4 -29.80 -39.39 -29.81
N TYR A 5 -30.95 -38.70 -29.86
CA TYR A 5 -31.68 -38.10 -28.72
C TYR A 5 -31.11 -36.84 -28.03
N GLU A 6 -31.89 -35.83 -27.62
CA GLU A 6 -33.33 -35.56 -27.75
C GLU A 6 -33.56 -34.06 -27.52
N ARG A 7 -34.55 -33.50 -28.20
CA ARG A 7 -34.84 -32.07 -28.29
C ARG A 7 -36.04 -31.77 -27.38
N GLU A 8 -35.82 -31.31 -26.15
CA GLU A 8 -36.90 -30.68 -25.39
C GLU A 8 -36.94 -29.17 -25.69
N ARG A 9 -37.98 -28.77 -26.43
CA ARG A 9 -38.37 -27.37 -26.62
C ARG A 9 -39.29 -26.97 -25.46
N SER A 10 -38.82 -26.07 -24.60
CA SER A 10 -39.72 -25.10 -23.97
C SER A 10 -39.55 -23.76 -24.67
N VAL A 11 -40.56 -23.36 -25.43
CA VAL A 11 -40.64 -22.08 -26.12
C VAL A 11 -40.98 -21.01 -25.08
N ASN A 12 -40.06 -20.08 -24.84
CA ASN A 12 -40.40 -18.67 -24.68
C ASN A 12 -39.14 -17.80 -24.82
N ASN A 13 -39.17 -16.97 -25.86
CA ASN A 13 -38.35 -15.78 -26.11
C ASN A 13 -36.86 -15.84 -25.74
N GLY A 14 -36.08 -16.31 -26.72
CA GLY A 14 -34.87 -15.57 -27.14
C GLY A 14 -33.56 -15.81 -26.40
N HIS A 15 -33.48 -16.69 -25.41
CA HIS A 15 -32.23 -17.02 -24.74
C HIS A 15 -31.96 -18.53 -24.72
N LEU A 16 -31.12 -19.00 -25.64
CA LEU A 16 -30.45 -20.30 -25.51
C LEU A 16 -29.28 -20.14 -24.54
N CYS A 17 -29.42 -20.63 -23.31
CA CYS A 17 -28.28 -20.87 -22.44
C CYS A 17 -27.65 -22.22 -22.80
N TRP A 18 -26.46 -22.19 -23.40
CA TRP A 18 -25.62 -23.40 -23.48
C TRP A 18 -24.90 -23.60 -22.16
N LYS A 19 -25.09 -24.77 -21.54
CA LYS A 19 -24.18 -25.24 -20.48
C LYS A 19 -22.90 -25.70 -21.16
N THR A 20 -21.77 -25.10 -20.82
CA THR A 20 -20.46 -25.65 -21.19
C THR A 20 -20.17 -26.90 -20.36
N SER A 21 -19.85 -27.97 -21.07
CA SER A 21 -19.36 -29.24 -20.54
C SER A 21 -18.08 -29.03 -19.72
N LYS A 22 -17.92 -29.83 -18.65
CA LYS A 22 -16.61 -30.09 -18.04
C LYS A 22 -15.71 -30.75 -19.11
N ASN A 23 -14.43 -30.34 -19.14
CA ASN A 23 -13.33 -30.87 -19.95
C ASN A 23 -13.27 -30.40 -21.41
N THR A 24 -12.45 -29.37 -21.63
CA THR A 24 -11.71 -29.24 -22.90
C THR A 24 -10.31 -28.70 -22.60
N GLU A 25 -9.37 -29.61 -22.38
CA GLU A 25 -7.96 -29.35 -22.60
C GLU A 25 -7.76 -29.22 -24.11
N THR A 26 -7.66 -28.00 -24.63
CA THR A 26 -7.20 -27.79 -26.00
C THR A 26 -6.13 -26.70 -26.04
N ILE A 27 -4.90 -27.18 -26.24
CA ILE A 27 -3.70 -26.42 -26.58
C ILE A 27 -3.92 -25.78 -27.95
N ALA A 28 -4.61 -24.65 -27.99
CA ALA A 28 -4.75 -23.85 -29.21
C ALA A 28 -3.78 -22.67 -29.16
N ASN A 29 -3.10 -22.43 -30.28
CA ASN A 29 -2.15 -21.32 -30.43
C ASN A 29 -2.84 -19.99 -30.08
N PRO A 30 -2.36 -19.24 -29.07
CA PRO A 30 -3.04 -18.06 -28.53
C PRO A 30 -3.25 -16.96 -29.58
N LYS A 31 -2.48 -16.96 -30.67
CA LYS A 31 -2.63 -16.01 -31.78
C LYS A 31 -3.95 -16.19 -32.54
N LYS A 32 -4.47 -17.42 -32.65
CA LYS A 32 -5.77 -17.71 -33.29
C LYS A 32 -6.95 -17.39 -32.38
N ILE A 33 -6.75 -17.42 -31.06
CA ILE A 33 -7.77 -17.06 -30.06
C ILE A 33 -7.95 -15.54 -30.00
N ALA A 34 -6.88 -14.77 -30.24
CA ALA A 34 -6.93 -13.31 -30.25
C ALA A 34 -7.62 -12.70 -31.49
N GLU A 35 -8.00 -13.48 -32.51
CA GLU A 35 -8.64 -13.00 -33.74
C GLU A 35 -10.16 -12.78 -33.62
N PHE A 36 -10.78 -13.05 -32.47
CA PHE A 36 -12.21 -12.77 -32.29
C PHE A 36 -12.50 -11.26 -32.21
N LYS A 37 -13.13 -10.75 -33.27
CA LYS A 37 -13.66 -9.38 -33.40
C LYS A 37 -14.55 -8.99 -32.21
N CYS A 38 -14.35 -7.79 -31.68
CA CYS A 38 -15.11 -7.16 -30.59
C CYS A 38 -16.62 -7.37 -30.71
N ASN A 39 -17.23 -7.96 -29.68
CA ASN A 39 -18.67 -8.15 -29.58
C ASN A 39 -19.30 -6.94 -28.87
N CYS A 40 -19.87 -6.00 -29.64
CA CYS A 40 -20.39 -4.71 -29.17
C CYS A 40 -21.77 -4.76 -28.46
N LYS A 41 -22.17 -5.89 -27.87
CA LYS A 41 -23.57 -6.06 -27.38
C LYS A 41 -23.80 -5.62 -25.92
N PHE A 42 -22.76 -5.24 -25.18
CA PHE A 42 -22.88 -4.86 -23.76
C PHE A 42 -22.18 -3.53 -23.49
N LEU A 43 -22.94 -2.47 -23.16
CA LEU A 43 -22.42 -1.12 -22.94
C LEU A 43 -21.61 -0.96 -21.63
N TRP A 44 -21.80 -1.83 -20.65
CA TRP A 44 -21.12 -1.76 -19.33
C TRP A 44 -19.68 -2.28 -19.33
N LEU A 45 -19.17 -2.81 -20.43
CA LEU A 45 -17.77 -3.20 -20.58
C LEU A 45 -16.85 -2.02 -20.98
N LYS A 46 -17.34 -0.77 -21.00
CA LYS A 46 -16.59 0.41 -21.43
C LYS A 46 -15.70 1.06 -20.36
N GLU A 47 -15.69 0.60 -19.11
CA GLU A 47 -14.93 1.28 -18.04
C GLU A 47 -13.57 0.65 -17.72
N VAL A 48 -13.19 -0.45 -18.37
CA VAL A 48 -11.84 -1.03 -18.22
C VAL A 48 -11.17 -1.11 -19.58
N HIS A 49 -10.73 0.05 -20.08
CA HIS A 49 -9.88 0.11 -21.27
C HIS A 49 -8.42 -0.10 -20.88
N GLY A 50 -8.08 -1.37 -20.68
CA GLY A 50 -6.73 -1.91 -20.66
C GLY A 50 -6.87 -3.39 -20.91
N LEU A 51 -6.14 -3.93 -21.89
CA LEU A 51 -6.19 -5.34 -22.29
C LEU A 51 -5.86 -6.25 -21.09
N SER A 52 -6.88 -6.63 -20.33
CA SER A 52 -6.77 -7.47 -19.15
C SER A 52 -7.32 -8.84 -19.50
N ALA A 53 -6.49 -9.67 -20.12
CA ALA A 53 -6.77 -11.09 -20.16
C ALA A 53 -6.59 -11.64 -18.74
N LEU A 54 -7.68 -11.71 -17.97
CA LEU A 54 -7.68 -12.36 -16.66
C LEU A 54 -7.69 -13.87 -16.89
N MET A 55 -6.51 -14.48 -16.95
CA MET A 55 -6.41 -15.94 -16.77
C MET A 55 -6.83 -16.25 -15.34
N MET A 56 -7.77 -17.17 -15.15
CA MET A 56 -8.09 -17.68 -13.82
C MET A 56 -6.90 -18.50 -13.31
N ALA A 57 -6.02 -17.85 -12.55
CA ALA A 57 -4.99 -18.54 -11.80
C ALA A 57 -5.65 -19.27 -10.61
N LYS A 58 -5.15 -20.47 -10.27
CA LYS A 58 -5.63 -21.26 -9.12
C LYS A 58 -5.48 -20.51 -7.79
N GLN A 59 -4.57 -19.53 -7.75
CA GLN A 59 -4.43 -18.49 -6.74
C GLN A 59 -4.11 -17.18 -7.45
N LEU A 60 -4.87 -16.13 -7.18
CA LEU A 60 -4.45 -14.76 -7.45
C LEU A 60 -3.52 -14.37 -6.32
N LYS A 61 -2.23 -14.15 -6.61
CA LYS A 61 -1.41 -13.33 -5.72
C LYS A 61 -2.10 -11.97 -5.67
N PHE A 62 -2.62 -11.58 -4.51
CA PHE A 62 -3.06 -10.21 -4.34
C PHE A 62 -1.88 -9.31 -4.67
N PRO A 63 -2.06 -8.23 -5.47
CA PRO A 63 -1.01 -7.24 -5.58
C PRO A 63 -0.66 -6.80 -4.17
N THR A 64 0.62 -6.76 -3.84
CA THR A 64 1.10 -6.33 -2.52
C THR A 64 0.46 -4.98 -2.20
N LEU A 65 -0.47 -4.98 -1.24
CA LEU A 65 -1.14 -3.76 -0.81
C LEU A 65 -0.23 -3.08 0.20
N VAL A 66 0.26 -1.90 -0.15
CA VAL A 66 1.08 -1.09 0.74
C VAL A 66 0.35 0.22 1.01
N PHE A 67 0.03 0.45 2.28
CA PHE A 67 -0.56 1.69 2.74
C PHE A 67 0.54 2.51 3.40
N CYS A 68 0.73 3.73 2.89
CA CYS A 68 1.68 4.68 3.45
C CYS A 68 0.94 5.93 3.90
N PRO A 69 1.30 6.52 5.06
CA PRO A 69 0.84 7.85 5.40
C PRO A 69 1.17 8.85 4.29
N LYS A 70 0.34 9.89 4.17
CA LYS A 70 0.52 10.92 3.13
C LYS A 70 1.84 11.68 3.30
N TYR A 71 2.26 11.87 4.54
CA TYR A 71 3.43 12.64 4.94
C TYR A 71 4.32 11.76 5.82
N GLY A 72 5.64 11.95 5.73
CA GLY A 72 6.64 11.19 6.50
C GLY A 72 6.69 11.56 8.00
N ASP A 73 5.83 12.48 8.45
CA ASP A 73 5.69 12.96 9.83
C ASP A 73 4.49 12.33 10.56
N ALA A 74 4.02 11.17 10.10
CA ALA A 74 2.99 10.37 10.76
C ALA A 74 3.51 9.73 12.07
N LEU A 75 3.76 10.60 13.05
CA LEU A 75 4.46 10.34 14.29
C LEU A 75 3.66 10.92 15.47
N HIS A 76 3.82 10.32 16.64
CA HIS A 76 3.41 10.90 17.91
C HIS A 76 4.39 12.01 18.29
N LEU A 77 4.01 13.26 18.04
CA LEU A 77 4.90 14.41 18.20
C LEU A 77 5.24 14.73 19.66
N GLU A 78 4.30 14.58 20.59
CA GLU A 78 4.53 15.01 21.98
C GLU A 78 5.64 14.26 22.71
N PRO A 79 5.72 12.91 22.67
CA PRO A 79 6.85 12.20 23.25
C PRO A 79 8.21 12.66 22.69
N LEU A 80 8.26 12.98 21.39
CA LEU A 80 9.48 13.45 20.73
C LEU A 80 9.86 14.86 21.19
N LEU A 81 8.90 15.78 21.25
CA LEU A 81 9.12 17.14 21.75
C LEU A 81 9.49 17.14 23.23
N GLN A 82 8.93 16.22 24.03
CA GLN A 82 9.30 16.05 25.43
C GLN A 82 10.74 15.57 25.59
N ASP A 83 11.19 14.56 24.82
CA ASP A 83 12.60 14.13 24.82
C ASP A 83 13.54 15.23 24.33
N MET A 84 13.12 16.05 23.34
CA MET A 84 13.88 17.23 22.92
C MET A 84 14.06 18.23 24.07
N ARG A 85 12.97 18.61 24.73
CA ARG A 85 12.98 19.59 25.83
C ARG A 85 13.86 19.13 26.99
N LEU A 86 13.86 17.83 27.30
CA LEU A 86 14.72 17.26 28.34
C LEU A 86 16.22 17.36 28.03
N ARG A 87 16.62 17.38 26.75
CA ARG A 87 18.03 17.37 26.33
C ARG A 87 18.55 18.73 25.91
N LEU A 88 17.71 19.54 25.26
CA LEU A 88 18.05 20.85 24.74
C LEU A 88 17.69 21.98 25.71
N GLY A 89 16.82 21.72 26.69
CA GLY A 89 16.21 22.75 27.52
C GLY A 89 15.01 23.38 26.82
N PHE A 90 14.78 24.67 27.05
CA PHE A 90 13.68 25.39 26.42
C PHE A 90 13.94 25.56 24.92
N VAL A 91 13.13 24.89 24.10
CA VAL A 91 13.09 25.03 22.64
C VAL A 91 11.65 25.37 22.28
N ASP A 92 11.47 26.39 21.44
CA ASP A 92 10.16 26.74 20.92
C ASP A 92 9.57 25.56 20.12
N GLU A 93 8.26 25.40 20.17
CA GLU A 93 7.59 24.27 19.53
C GLU A 93 7.81 24.25 18.02
N GLU A 94 7.80 25.43 17.36
CA GLU A 94 8.05 25.53 15.93
C GLU A 94 9.47 25.08 15.55
N VAL A 95 10.45 25.45 16.37
CA VAL A 95 11.85 25.01 16.19
C VAL A 95 11.98 23.51 16.43
N GLY A 96 11.28 22.96 17.42
CA GLY A 96 11.22 21.51 17.66
C GLY A 96 10.65 20.75 16.46
N TYR A 97 9.58 21.26 15.85
CA TYR A 97 9.04 20.69 14.62
C TYR A 97 10.01 20.79 13.44
N ASP A 98 10.74 21.88 13.32
CA ASP A 98 11.75 22.03 12.26
C ASP A 98 12.93 21.07 12.44
N VAL A 99 13.34 20.79 13.68
CA VAL A 99 14.35 19.75 13.97
C VAL A 99 13.84 18.37 13.57
N LEU A 100 12.58 18.04 13.82
CA LEU A 100 11.97 16.79 13.35
C LEU A 100 11.94 16.72 11.82
N ARG A 101 11.48 17.78 11.15
CA ARG A 101 11.44 17.85 9.69
C ARG A 101 12.83 17.72 9.07
N TYR A 102 13.84 18.34 9.69
CA TYR A 102 15.24 18.22 9.29
C TYR A 102 15.71 16.76 9.37
N LEU A 103 15.40 16.05 10.47
CA LEU A 103 15.72 14.64 10.62
C LEU A 103 15.01 13.76 9.57
N ILE A 104 13.70 13.97 9.37
CA ILE A 104 12.89 13.15 8.45
C ILE A 104 13.40 13.33 7.02
N ALA A 105 13.61 14.57 6.58
CA ALA A 105 14.16 14.85 5.24
C ALA A 105 15.62 14.37 5.10
N GLY A 106 16.43 14.52 6.16
CA GLY A 106 17.80 14.01 6.21
C GLY A 106 17.88 12.48 6.17
N SER A 107 16.80 11.78 6.54
CA SER A 107 16.67 10.32 6.45
C SER A 107 16.24 9.84 5.06
N GLY A 108 16.10 10.74 4.08
CA GLY A 108 15.71 10.41 2.71
C GLY A 108 14.20 10.16 2.55
N LEU A 109 13.38 10.63 3.49
CA LEU A 109 11.92 10.56 3.38
C LEU A 109 11.39 11.82 2.67
N ASP A 110 10.55 11.61 1.65
CA ASP A 110 9.89 12.66 0.89
C ASP A 110 8.55 13.03 1.56
N LYS A 111 7.92 14.11 1.07
CA LYS A 111 6.64 14.63 1.57
C LYS A 111 6.74 15.12 3.01
N VAL A 112 7.83 15.79 3.35
CA VAL A 112 7.90 16.67 4.52
C VAL A 112 7.73 18.10 4.03
N LYS A 113 6.85 18.88 4.66
CA LYS A 113 6.76 20.31 4.38
C LYS A 113 7.95 21.00 5.04
N LEU A 114 9.02 21.17 4.27
CA LEU A 114 10.17 21.98 4.70
C LEU A 114 9.79 23.46 4.65
N GLY A 115 10.25 24.23 5.64
CA GLY A 115 10.17 25.68 5.57
C GLY A 115 11.11 26.23 4.49
N ASN A 116 10.94 27.50 4.13
CA ASN A 116 11.90 28.23 3.31
C ASN A 116 13.15 28.54 4.15
N TRP A 117 13.90 27.50 4.51
CA TRP A 117 15.06 27.59 5.37
C TRP A 117 16.28 28.07 4.58
N ASN A 118 16.97 29.07 5.12
CA ASN A 118 18.25 29.50 4.57
C ASN A 118 19.38 28.58 5.07
N ALA A 119 20.57 28.69 4.44
CA ALA A 119 21.71 27.87 4.79
C ALA A 119 22.16 28.00 6.25
N ALA A 120 22.03 29.20 6.85
CA ALA A 120 22.40 29.43 8.24
C ALA A 120 21.46 28.69 9.21
N TYR A 121 20.16 28.72 8.95
CA TYR A 121 19.16 28.03 9.74
C TYR A 121 19.30 26.50 9.62
N ILE A 122 19.64 25.99 8.44
CA ILE A 122 19.96 24.56 8.26
C ILE A 122 21.15 24.14 9.14
N LEU A 123 22.18 24.98 9.30
CA LEU A 123 23.30 24.70 10.19
C LEU A 123 22.89 24.72 11.68
N GLU A 124 21.97 25.63 12.04
CA GLU A 124 21.37 25.67 13.37
C GLU A 124 20.57 24.39 13.67
N LEU A 125 19.69 23.98 12.76
CA LEU A 125 18.92 22.74 12.87
C LEU A 125 19.83 21.51 12.99
N ASN A 126 20.94 21.46 12.24
CA ASN A 126 21.94 20.40 12.38
C ASN A 126 22.60 20.38 13.78
N SER A 127 22.90 21.55 14.34
CA SER A 127 23.44 21.68 15.69
C SER A 127 22.44 21.19 16.74
N LEU A 128 21.19 21.65 16.65
CA LEU A 128 20.09 21.24 17.52
C LEU A 128 19.83 19.73 17.42
N TYR A 129 19.79 19.17 16.20
CA TYR A 129 19.63 17.74 15.99
C TYR A 129 20.77 16.94 16.63
N LYS A 130 22.03 17.34 16.45
CA LYS A 130 23.18 16.66 17.08
C LYS A 130 23.12 16.68 18.59
N ASN A 131 22.74 17.82 19.18
CA ASN A 131 22.58 17.96 20.63
C ASN A 131 21.41 17.12 21.15
N TRP A 132 20.27 17.13 20.43
CA TRP A 132 19.11 16.31 20.78
C TRP A 132 19.45 14.82 20.70
N ARG A 133 20.03 14.38 19.59
CA ARG A 133 20.51 13.00 19.40
C ARG A 133 21.44 12.58 20.54
N GLY A 134 22.39 13.45 20.92
CA GLY A 134 23.38 13.19 21.96
C GLY A 134 24.20 11.94 21.63
N ASN A 135 24.24 11.00 22.57
CA ASN A 135 25.03 9.76 22.42
C ASN A 135 24.34 8.66 21.59
N ARG A 136 23.10 8.86 21.14
CA ARG A 136 22.38 7.87 20.33
C ARG A 136 23.06 7.71 18.96
N THR A 137 23.05 6.52 18.38
CA THR A 137 23.45 6.30 17.00
C THR A 137 22.36 6.80 16.04
N GLN A 138 22.66 6.86 14.73
CA GLN A 138 21.64 7.20 13.74
C GLN A 138 20.50 6.17 13.73
N ASP A 139 20.84 4.88 13.84
CA ASP A 139 19.85 3.79 13.86
C ASP A 139 18.97 3.87 15.12
N GLN A 140 19.56 4.15 16.29
CA GLN A 140 18.79 4.36 17.52
C GLN A 140 17.86 5.58 17.43
N MET A 141 18.30 6.65 16.75
CA MET A 141 17.41 7.79 16.49
C MET A 141 16.28 7.41 15.54
N PHE A 142 16.57 6.60 14.52
CA PHE A 142 15.58 6.12 13.57
C PHE A 142 14.54 5.24 14.27
N ASP A 143 14.96 4.29 15.10
CA ASP A 143 14.07 3.43 15.88
C ASP A 143 13.21 4.24 16.86
N PHE A 144 13.84 5.14 17.62
CA PHE A 144 13.12 6.01 18.56
C PHE A 144 12.06 6.85 17.84
N VAL A 145 12.40 7.48 16.72
CA VAL A 145 11.48 8.39 16.02
C VAL A 145 10.40 7.64 15.26
N PHE A 146 10.77 6.64 14.47
CA PHE A 146 9.83 6.00 13.54
C PHE A 146 9.20 4.71 14.07
N ASN A 147 9.92 3.91 14.85
CA ASN A 147 9.42 2.62 15.33
C ASN A 147 8.69 2.75 16.66
N GLU A 148 9.26 3.47 17.63
CA GLU A 148 8.68 3.66 18.96
C GLU A 148 7.59 4.73 18.97
N ASN A 149 7.77 5.82 18.21
CA ASN A 149 6.86 6.97 18.18
C ASN A 149 6.19 7.18 16.81
N GLY A 150 6.19 6.16 15.95
CA GLY A 150 5.37 6.16 14.73
C GLY A 150 3.96 5.64 15.00
N TYR A 151 3.01 6.01 14.13
CA TYR A 151 1.65 5.49 14.24
C TYR A 151 1.59 3.96 14.25
N THR A 152 0.75 3.46 15.14
CA THR A 152 0.47 2.04 15.29
C THR A 152 -0.48 1.55 14.20
N CYS A 153 -0.54 0.23 13.98
CA CYS A 153 -1.49 -0.35 13.04
C CYS A 153 -2.95 0.00 13.38
N ALA A 154 -3.31 0.03 14.67
CA ALA A 154 -4.66 0.37 15.12
C ALA A 154 -5.03 1.84 14.89
N GLU A 155 -4.04 2.74 14.83
CA GLU A 155 -4.27 4.14 14.47
C GLU A 155 -4.37 4.33 12.95
N MET A 156 -3.77 3.42 12.19
CA MET A 156 -3.76 3.46 10.73
C MET A 156 -5.01 2.82 10.10
N PHE A 157 -5.58 1.81 10.76
CA PHE A 157 -6.77 1.09 10.30
C PHE A 157 -7.85 1.06 11.36
N GLN A 158 -9.06 1.51 10.99
CA GLN A 158 -10.24 1.40 11.84
C GLN A 158 -10.89 0.02 11.70
N GLU A 159 -11.08 -0.43 10.46
CA GLU A 159 -11.75 -1.70 10.13
C GLU A 159 -11.14 -2.30 8.86
N CYS A 160 -11.11 -3.63 8.76
CA CYS A 160 -10.64 -4.33 7.56
C CYS A 160 -11.64 -5.39 7.11
N TYR A 161 -11.97 -5.36 5.83
CA TYR A 161 -12.90 -6.30 5.21
C TYR A 161 -12.29 -6.94 3.97
N ALA A 162 -12.49 -8.25 3.82
CA ALA A 162 -12.22 -8.99 2.59
C ALA A 162 -13.53 -9.62 2.10
N GLY A 163 -14.24 -8.91 1.22
CA GLY A 163 -15.59 -9.29 0.81
C GLY A 163 -16.56 -9.20 1.97
N SER A 164 -17.17 -10.34 2.36
CA SER A 164 -18.09 -10.41 3.51
C SER A 164 -17.40 -10.77 4.84
N LEU A 165 -16.08 -10.94 4.84
CA LEU A 165 -15.31 -11.33 6.01
C LEU A 165 -14.69 -10.10 6.68
N GLU A 166 -14.97 -9.93 7.97
CA GLU A 166 -14.25 -9.00 8.84
C GLU A 166 -12.92 -9.61 9.27
N LEU A 167 -11.84 -8.83 9.17
CA LEU A 167 -10.48 -9.27 9.44
C LEU A 167 -9.83 -8.40 10.52
N ASP A 168 -8.95 -9.01 11.31
CA ASP A 168 -8.04 -8.28 12.18
C ASP A 168 -6.94 -7.64 11.33
N CYS A 169 -7.04 -6.32 11.11
CA CYS A 169 -6.09 -5.55 10.32
C CYS A 169 -4.64 -5.81 10.74
N CYS A 170 -4.37 -5.87 12.04
CA CYS A 170 -3.00 -5.93 12.55
C CYS A 170 -2.40 -7.34 12.54
N LYS A 171 -3.19 -8.34 12.14
CA LYS A 171 -2.69 -9.68 11.78
C LYS A 171 -2.44 -9.84 10.28
N VAL A 172 -3.02 -8.97 9.46
CA VAL A 172 -2.90 -9.02 7.99
C VAL A 172 -1.83 -8.05 7.49
N PHE A 173 -1.66 -6.93 8.18
CA PHE A 173 -0.75 -5.87 7.82
C PHE A 173 0.45 -5.81 8.74
N GLU A 174 1.65 -5.84 8.16
CA GLU A 174 2.91 -5.69 8.87
C GLU A 174 3.59 -4.35 8.53
N PRO A 175 4.25 -3.70 9.51
CA PRO A 175 5.00 -2.47 9.23
C PRO A 175 6.19 -2.76 8.30
N THR A 176 6.33 -1.93 7.27
CA THR A 176 7.46 -1.97 6.33
C THR A 176 7.96 -0.57 6.05
N PHE A 177 9.24 -0.44 5.70
CA PHE A 177 9.82 0.84 5.30
C PHE A 177 9.92 0.94 3.79
N VAL A 178 9.21 1.90 3.22
CA VAL A 178 9.27 2.19 1.79
C VAL A 178 10.16 3.40 1.56
N MET A 179 11.13 3.23 0.66
CA MET A 179 12.04 4.30 0.25
C MET A 179 11.25 5.56 -0.13
N MET A 180 11.70 6.73 0.33
CA MET A 180 11.04 8.03 0.14
C MET A 180 9.68 8.21 0.83
N ARG A 181 9.06 7.18 1.43
CA ARG A 181 7.75 7.28 2.09
C ARG A 181 7.82 7.15 3.61
N GLY A 182 8.75 6.36 4.10
CA GLY A 182 8.93 6.10 5.52
C GLY A 182 8.20 4.84 5.96
N ARG A 183 7.69 4.86 7.19
CA ARG A 183 6.96 3.73 7.77
C ARG A 183 5.59 3.60 7.12
N CYS A 184 5.39 2.48 6.45
CA CYS A 184 4.17 2.05 5.80
C CYS A 184 3.72 0.72 6.42
N VAL A 185 2.59 0.20 5.95
CA VAL A 185 2.08 -1.12 6.32
C VAL A 185 1.77 -1.92 5.05
N CYS A 186 2.28 -3.14 4.98
CA CYS A 186 2.21 -4.06 3.85
C CYS A 186 1.28 -5.21 4.20
N ALA A 187 0.38 -5.60 3.30
CA ALA A 187 -0.39 -6.83 3.46
C ALA A 187 0.52 -8.04 3.28
N ASP A 188 0.80 -8.78 4.36
CA ASP A 188 1.50 -10.06 4.26
C ASP A 188 0.48 -11.18 4.01
N ILE A 189 0.17 -11.40 2.73
CA ILE A 189 -0.66 -12.56 2.32
C ILE A 189 0.24 -13.76 1.95
N THR A 190 1.54 -13.53 1.73
CA THR A 190 2.56 -14.56 1.50
C THR A 190 3.94 -13.98 1.80
N LEU A 191 4.59 -14.47 2.87
CA LEU A 191 5.92 -14.22 3.47
C LEU A 191 7.15 -13.84 2.58
N ARG A 192 7.02 -13.27 1.38
CA ARG A 192 8.14 -13.06 0.44
C ARG A 192 8.13 -11.78 -0.39
N ASP A 193 7.07 -10.97 -0.38
CA ASP A 193 6.91 -9.89 -1.36
C ASP A 193 6.92 -8.47 -0.76
N CYS A 194 7.38 -8.27 0.50
CA CYS A 194 7.52 -6.94 1.14
C CYS A 194 8.99 -6.46 1.28
N GLN A 195 9.96 -7.07 0.57
CA GLN A 195 11.37 -6.65 0.50
C GLN A 195 11.79 -6.21 -0.90
#